data_AF-A0A1W9Z5G5-F1
#
_entry.id   AF-A0A1W9Z5G5-F1
#
_cell.length_a   1.000
_cell.length_b   1.000
_cell.length_c   1.000
_cell.angle_alpha   90.00
_cell.angle_beta   90.00
_cell.angle_gamma   90.00
#
_symmetry.space_group_name_H-M   'P 1'
#
loop_
_entity.id
_entity.type
_entity.pdbx_description
1 polymer ?
#
loop_
_entity_poly.entity_id
_entity_poly.type
_entity_poly.pdbx_seq_one_letter_code
_entity_poly.pdbx_strand_id
1 'polypeptide(L)'
;MHSRRGDSVSKEIWQLKHDAELIGEIHITGGEFPWPSSTFVALPGFARFKPLFDRELELVDDLSDDPDPGDAMDSWEQAYDLISNALTLVNDRGTPVAEYLLHIHDSDAWFHWSDEPFDE
;
A
#
# COMPACT_ATOMS: atom_id res chain seq x y z
N MET A 1 -6.70 30.99 30.68
CA MET A 1 -6.65 29.65 31.30
C MET A 1 -7.00 28.64 30.22
N HIS A 2 -6.00 27.82 29.84
CA HIS A 2 -6.04 26.43 29.32
C HIS A 2 -7.28 26.04 28.48
N SER A 3 -7.24 25.63 27.21
CA SER A 3 -6.43 24.64 26.46
C SER A 3 -7.42 24.13 25.37
N ARG A 4 -7.11 23.70 24.15
CA ARG A 4 -6.05 22.82 23.61
C ARG A 4 -5.82 23.25 22.13
N ARG A 5 -4.60 23.34 21.60
CA ARG A 5 -3.82 22.28 20.90
C ARG A 5 -4.72 21.29 20.13
N GLY A 6 -4.59 21.07 18.82
CA GLY A 6 -3.64 21.60 17.86
C GLY A 6 -4.12 21.31 16.44
N ASP A 7 -4.02 22.31 15.58
CA ASP A 7 -4.15 22.15 14.13
C ASP A 7 -2.74 22.12 13.55
N SER A 8 -2.17 20.92 13.52
CA SER A 8 -1.11 20.49 12.60
C SER A 8 -0.88 19.01 12.86
N VAL A 9 -1.83 18.17 12.44
CA VAL A 9 -1.46 16.85 11.97
C VAL A 9 -1.01 17.11 10.54
N SER A 10 0.29 17.29 10.33
CA SER A 10 0.87 17.14 9.00
C SER A 10 0.59 15.70 8.60
N LYS A 11 -0.57 15.49 7.97
CA LYS A 11 -1.03 14.18 7.54
C LYS A 11 -0.08 13.79 6.41
N GLU A 12 0.79 12.84 6.66
CA GLU A 12 1.64 12.26 5.63
C GLU A 12 0.71 11.50 4.68
N ILE A 13 0.31 12.17 3.61
CA ILE A 13 -0.59 11.62 2.59
C ILE A 13 0.29 11.08 1.47
N TRP A 14 0.26 9.77 1.31
CA TRP A 14 0.88 9.07 0.21
C TRP A 14 -0.14 8.89 -0.90
N GLN A 15 0.33 8.86 -2.14
CA GLN A 15 -0.51 8.81 -3.33
C GLN A 15 -0.25 7.52 -4.11
N LEU A 16 -1.33 6.81 -4.44
CA LEU A 16 -1.29 5.70 -5.39
C LEU A 16 -1.75 6.21 -6.75
N LYS A 17 -0.91 6.05 -7.77
CA LYS A 17 -1.17 6.54 -9.12
C LYS A 17 -1.11 5.42 -10.15
N HIS A 18 -1.88 5.58 -11.21
CA HIS A 18 -1.70 4.86 -12.47
C HIS A 18 -1.40 5.88 -13.56
N ASP A 19 -0.23 5.78 -14.18
CA ASP A 19 0.32 6.85 -15.01
C ASP A 19 0.30 8.20 -14.26
N ALA A 20 -0.46 9.18 -14.75
CA ALA A 20 -0.67 10.48 -14.13
C ALA A 20 -1.96 10.58 -13.30
N GLU A 21 -2.81 9.55 -13.32
CA GLU A 21 -4.10 9.53 -12.62
C GLU A 21 -3.89 9.17 -11.14
N LEU A 22 -4.37 10.01 -10.23
CA LEU A 22 -4.47 9.68 -8.81
C LEU A 22 -5.64 8.71 -8.60
N ILE A 23 -5.35 7.50 -8.14
CA ILE A 23 -6.34 6.45 -7.96
C ILE A 23 -6.61 6.14 -6.48
N GLY A 24 -5.73 6.54 -5.57
CA GLY A 24 -5.97 6.40 -4.13
C GLY A 24 -5.01 7.22 -3.29
N GLU A 25 -5.39 7.42 -2.03
CA GLU A 25 -4.57 8.09 -1.02
C GLU A 25 -4.38 7.15 0.17
N ILE A 26 -3.17 7.09 0.69
CA ILE A 26 -2.86 6.38 1.93
C ILE A 26 -2.59 7.43 3.00
N HIS A 27 -3.40 7.37 4.05
CA HIS A 27 -3.35 8.26 5.18
C HIS A 27 -2.69 7.56 6.36
N ILE A 28 -1.46 7.93 6.70
CA ILE A 28 -0.83 7.42 7.91
C ILE A 28 -1.61 7.98 9.11
N THR A 29 -2.20 7.07 9.90
CA THR A 29 -2.99 7.41 11.10
C THR A 29 -2.22 7.18 12.39
N GLY A 30 -1.10 6.45 12.33
CA GLY A 30 -0.19 6.19 13.44
C GLY A 30 0.60 4.92 13.21
N GLY A 31 1.18 4.35 14.27
CA GLY A 31 2.01 3.14 14.19
C GLY A 31 3.49 3.43 13.94
N GLU A 32 4.34 2.54 14.43
CA GLU A 32 5.79 2.58 14.20
C GLU A 32 6.17 1.58 13.09
N PHE A 33 7.25 1.87 12.39
CA PHE A 33 7.86 0.98 11.40
C PHE A 33 8.03 -0.44 11.96
N PRO A 34 7.80 -1.53 11.18
CA PRO A 34 7.74 -1.62 9.71
C PRO A 34 6.37 -1.46 9.04
N TRP A 35 5.26 -1.48 9.78
CA TRP A 35 3.90 -1.39 9.21
C TRP A 35 3.09 -0.30 9.91
N PRO A 36 3.17 0.97 9.45
CA PRO A 36 2.37 2.02 10.04
C PRO A 36 0.88 1.70 9.88
N SER A 37 0.08 2.02 10.89
CA SER A 37 -1.38 2.01 10.77
C SER A 37 -1.79 3.09 9.77
N SER A 38 -2.41 2.68 8.66
CA SER A 38 -2.81 3.61 7.61
C SER A 38 -4.20 3.29 7.10
N THR A 39 -4.86 4.32 6.58
CA THR A 39 -6.19 4.23 5.98
C THR A 39 -6.08 4.53 4.50
N PHE A 40 -6.60 3.64 3.65
CA PHE A 40 -6.73 3.84 2.22
C PHE A 40 -8.03 4.55 1.87
N VAL A 41 -7.93 5.60 1.06
CA VAL A 41 -9.06 6.29 0.45
C VAL A 41 -9.04 5.99 -1.05
N ALA A 42 -9.89 5.05 -1.46
CA ALA A 42 -10.07 4.69 -2.86
C ALA A 42 -10.70 5.85 -3.65
N LEU A 43 -10.11 6.19 -4.79
CA LEU A 43 -10.70 7.09 -5.79
C LEU A 43 -11.29 6.27 -6.95
N PRO A 44 -12.12 6.86 -7.84
CA PRO A 44 -12.81 6.11 -8.89
C PRO A 44 -11.90 5.24 -9.76
N GLY A 45 -10.66 5.68 -10.00
CA GLY A 45 -9.68 4.92 -10.78
C GLY A 45 -9.25 3.60 -10.13
N PHE A 46 -9.34 3.46 -8.81
CA PHE A 46 -8.94 2.25 -8.08
C PHE A 46 -9.84 1.04 -8.38
N ALA A 47 -11.10 1.26 -8.77
CA ALA A 47 -12.06 0.16 -8.96
C ALA A 47 -11.59 -0.91 -9.94
N ARG A 48 -10.73 -0.55 -10.91
CA ARG A 48 -10.13 -1.50 -11.87
C ARG A 48 -9.00 -2.35 -11.30
N PHE A 49 -8.35 -1.89 -10.23
CA PHE A 49 -7.24 -2.57 -9.55
C PHE A 49 -7.66 -3.28 -8.28
N LYS A 50 -8.82 -2.93 -7.69
CA LYS A 50 -9.33 -3.60 -6.49
C LYS A 50 -9.27 -5.13 -6.59
N PRO A 51 -9.66 -5.79 -7.70
CA PRO A 51 -9.56 -7.24 -7.80
C PRO A 51 -8.13 -7.79 -7.72
N LEU A 52 -7.11 -7.01 -8.11
CA LEU A 52 -5.70 -7.41 -7.95
C LEU A 52 -5.29 -7.36 -6.48
N PHE A 53 -5.66 -6.29 -5.76
CA PHE A 53 -5.38 -6.18 -4.33
C PHE A 53 -6.16 -7.21 -3.50
N ASP A 54 -7.42 -7.49 -3.85
CA ASP A 54 -8.20 -8.54 -3.20
C ASP A 54 -7.51 -9.91 -3.37
N ARG A 55 -7.00 -10.20 -4.58
CA ARG A 55 -6.29 -11.45 -4.87
C ARG A 55 -4.93 -11.54 -4.18
N GLU A 56 -4.19 -10.45 -4.18
CA GLU A 56 -2.90 -10.34 -3.48
C GLU A 56 -3.08 -10.62 -1.98
N LEU A 57 -4.10 -10.03 -1.36
CA LEU A 57 -4.40 -10.23 0.06
C LEU A 57 -4.83 -11.68 0.38
N GLU A 58 -5.68 -12.28 -0.44
CA GLU A 58 -6.04 -13.71 -0.30
C GLU A 58 -4.79 -14.61 -0.30
N LEU A 59 -3.82 -14.31 -1.17
CA LEU A 59 -2.57 -15.06 -1.27
C LEU A 59 -1.67 -14.84 -0.07
N VAL A 60 -1.60 -13.62 0.48
CA VAL A 60 -0.86 -13.34 1.72
C VAL A 60 -1.45 -14.15 2.89
N ASP A 61 -2.77 -14.19 3.01
CA ASP A 61 -3.44 -14.97 4.04
C ASP A 61 -3.12 -16.47 3.88
N ASP A 62 -3.23 -17.02 2.67
CA ASP A 62 -2.88 -18.43 2.37
C ASP A 62 -1.40 -18.74 2.70
N LEU A 63 -0.47 -17.85 2.33
CA LEU A 63 0.96 -17.97 2.62
C LEU A 63 1.28 -17.94 4.12
N SER A 64 0.48 -17.23 4.91
CA SER A 64 0.68 -17.11 6.36
C SER A 64 0.25 -18.36 7.13
N ASP A 65 -0.72 -19.11 6.58
CA ASP A 65 -1.31 -20.30 7.20
C ASP A 65 -0.59 -21.61 6.81
N ASP A 66 0.15 -21.63 5.69
CA ASP A 66 0.84 -22.82 5.17
C ASP A 66 2.38 -22.76 5.32
N PRO A 67 3.02 -23.70 6.05
CA PRO A 67 4.48 -23.78 6.14
C PRO A 67 5.18 -24.27 4.86
N ASP A 68 4.45 -24.81 3.88
CA ASP A 68 4.96 -25.22 2.56
C ASP A 68 4.05 -24.66 1.45
N PRO A 69 4.17 -23.36 1.13
CA PRO A 69 3.20 -22.66 0.30
C PRO A 69 3.14 -23.12 -1.16
N GLY A 70 4.06 -23.97 -1.62
CA GLY A 70 4.10 -24.47 -2.99
C GLY A 70 3.93 -23.34 -4.03
N ASP A 71 2.98 -23.49 -4.94
CA ASP A 71 2.68 -22.55 -6.03
C ASP A 71 2.02 -21.22 -5.55
N ALA A 72 1.67 -21.09 -4.27
CA ALA A 72 1.05 -19.88 -3.73
C ALA A 72 2.04 -18.70 -3.69
N MET A 73 3.33 -18.97 -3.46
CA MET A 73 4.38 -17.94 -3.49
C MET A 73 4.50 -17.34 -4.89
N ASP A 74 4.67 -18.18 -5.91
CA ASP A 74 4.73 -17.75 -7.32
C ASP A 74 3.46 -16.98 -7.73
N SER A 75 2.30 -17.38 -7.21
CA SER A 75 1.04 -16.69 -7.48
C SER A 75 0.98 -15.30 -6.83
N TRP A 76 1.52 -15.17 -5.62
CA TRP A 76 1.63 -13.89 -4.92
C TRP A 76 2.61 -12.95 -5.61
N GLU A 77 3.79 -13.44 -5.99
CA GLU A 77 4.78 -12.67 -6.76
C GLU A 77 4.19 -12.15 -8.07
N GLN A 78 3.42 -12.96 -8.80
CA GLN A 78 2.73 -12.51 -10.01
C GLN A 78 1.68 -11.42 -9.74
N ALA A 79 0.92 -11.53 -8.64
CA ALA A 79 -0.06 -10.51 -8.27
C ALA A 79 0.64 -9.19 -7.89
N TYR A 80 1.72 -9.31 -7.13
CA TYR A 80 2.61 -8.21 -6.77
C TYR A 80 3.18 -7.50 -8.01
N ASP A 81 3.75 -8.25 -8.96
CA ASP A 81 4.30 -7.72 -10.20
C ASP A 81 3.25 -6.98 -11.02
N LEU A 82 2.02 -7.51 -11.09
CA LEU A 82 0.94 -6.84 -11.82
C LEU A 82 0.58 -5.48 -11.19
N ILE A 83 0.65 -5.39 -9.85
CA ILE A 83 0.40 -4.15 -9.10
C ILE A 83 1.57 -3.17 -9.30
N SER A 84 2.80 -3.61 -9.02
CA SER A 84 4.00 -2.75 -9.05
C SER A 84 4.32 -2.24 -10.44
N ASN A 85 4.07 -3.03 -11.50
CA ASN A 85 4.26 -2.60 -12.88
C ASN A 85 3.19 -1.61 -13.36
N ALA A 86 1.97 -1.69 -12.81
CA ALA A 86 0.87 -0.82 -13.23
C ALA A 86 0.80 0.48 -12.41
N LEU A 87 1.23 0.44 -11.15
CA LEU A 87 0.95 1.49 -10.17
C LEU A 87 2.22 2.08 -9.59
N THR A 88 2.20 3.38 -9.38
CA THR A 88 3.27 4.13 -8.74
C THR A 88 2.81 4.61 -7.36
N LEU A 89 3.55 4.22 -6.32
CA LEU A 89 3.41 4.81 -5.00
C LEU A 89 4.28 6.06 -4.90
N VAL A 90 3.70 7.16 -4.45
CA VAL A 90 4.36 8.46 -4.31
C VAL A 90 4.27 8.89 -2.85
N ASN A 91 5.42 9.23 -2.27
CA ASN A 91 5.48 9.63 -0.87
C ASN A 91 4.85 11.01 -0.61
N ASP A 92 4.79 11.38 0.67
CA ASP A 92 4.25 12.65 1.17
C ASP A 92 4.95 13.91 0.62
N ARG A 93 6.15 13.74 0.03
CA ARG A 93 6.92 14.81 -0.63
C ARG A 93 6.69 14.88 -2.14
N GLY A 94 5.88 13.99 -2.69
CA GLY A 94 5.61 13.93 -4.13
C GLY A 94 6.66 13.15 -4.93
N THR A 95 7.54 12.37 -4.28
CA THR A 95 8.55 11.54 -4.94
C THR A 95 8.06 10.09 -5.09
N PRO A 96 8.10 9.51 -6.29
CA PRO A 96 7.89 8.07 -6.48
C PRO A 96 8.90 7.24 -5.69
N VAL A 97 8.45 6.20 -4.99
CA VAL A 97 9.37 5.22 -4.39
C VAL A 97 9.84 4.23 -5.45
N ALA A 98 11.03 3.65 -5.24
CA ALA A 98 11.58 2.67 -6.16
C ALA A 98 10.78 1.37 -6.09
N GLU A 99 10.42 0.96 -4.88
CA GLU A 99 9.67 -0.28 -4.64
C GLU A 99 8.78 -0.17 -3.41
N TYR A 100 7.67 -0.92 -3.39
CA TYR A 100 6.72 -0.94 -2.30
C TYR A 100 5.89 -2.20 -2.25
N LEU A 101 5.58 -2.68 -1.04
CA LEU A 101 4.49 -3.61 -0.77
C LEU A 101 3.30 -2.81 -0.27
N LEU A 102 2.10 -3.11 -0.76
CA LEU A 102 0.88 -2.45 -0.33
C LEU A 102 -0.27 -3.47 -0.29
N HIS A 103 -0.74 -3.74 0.91
CA HIS A 103 -1.92 -4.54 1.18
C HIS A 103 -3.10 -3.61 1.49
N ILE A 104 -4.26 -3.86 0.90
CA ILE A 104 -5.47 -3.06 1.11
C ILE A 104 -6.62 -3.99 1.47
N HIS A 105 -7.22 -3.78 2.64
CA HIS A 105 -8.47 -4.44 3.04
C HIS A 105 -9.52 -3.39 3.40
N ASP A 106 -10.57 -3.27 2.57
CA ASP A 106 -11.59 -2.23 2.70
C ASP A 106 -10.97 -0.82 2.72
N SER A 107 -10.89 -0.20 3.90
CA SER A 107 -10.25 1.10 4.12
C SER A 107 -8.93 1.01 4.86
N ASP A 108 -8.52 -0.17 5.30
CA ASP A 108 -7.26 -0.39 5.99
C ASP A 108 -6.15 -0.63 4.96
N ALA A 109 -4.98 -0.05 5.21
CA ALA A 109 -3.79 -0.30 4.42
C ALA A 109 -2.58 -0.56 5.30
N TRP A 110 -1.76 -1.49 4.82
CA TRP A 110 -0.44 -1.79 5.36
C TRP A 110 0.54 -1.73 4.20
N PHE A 111 1.60 -0.96 4.37
CA PHE A 111 2.56 -0.81 3.30
C PHE A 111 3.97 -0.71 3.84
N HIS A 112 4.89 -1.23 3.04
CA HIS A 112 6.32 -1.08 3.20
C HIS A 112 6.86 -0.49 1.90
N TRP A 113 7.93 0.31 1.98
CA TRP A 113 8.54 0.93 0.81
C TRP A 113 10.05 0.95 0.96
N SER A 114 10.73 1.06 -0.18
CA SER A 114 12.15 1.27 -0.28
C SER A 114 12.47 2.34 -1.33
N ASP A 115 13.49 3.15 -1.05
CA ASP A 115 14.05 4.12 -1.99
C ASP A 115 15.00 3.43 -3.02
N GLU A 116 15.31 2.16 -2.81
CA GLU A 116 16.03 1.25 -3.72
C GLU A 116 15.13 0.04 -4.05
N PRO A 117 15.30 -0.63 -5.21
CA PRO A 117 14.62 -1.89 -5.46
C PRO A 117 14.96 -2.93 -4.37
N PHE A 118 14.01 -3.82 -4.06
CA PHE A 118 14.26 -5.02 -3.29
C PHE A 118 15.24 -5.92 -4.06
N ASP A 119 16.06 -6.64 -3.31
CA ASP A 119 16.98 -7.62 -3.89
C ASP A 119 16.17 -8.80 -4.49
N GLU A 120 16.47 -9.20 -5.73
CA GLU A 120 15.95 -10.42 -6.40
C GLU A 120 16.57 -11.71 -5.83
#